data_AF-A5DBF0-F1
#
_entry.id   AF-A5DBF0-F1
#
_cell.length_a   1.000
_cell.length_b   1.000
_cell.length_c   1.000
_cell.angle_alpha   90.00
_cell.angle_beta   90.00
_cell.angle_gamma   90.00
#
_symmetry.space_group_name_H-M   'P 1'
#
loop_
_entity.id
_entity.type
_entity.pdbx_description
1 polymer ?
#
loop_
_entity_poly.entity_id
_entity_poly.type
_entity_poly.pdbx_seq_one_letter_code
_entity_poly.pdbx_strand_id
1 'polypeptide(L)'
;MFTAPKEFKDFHRLGKAPIVTITKDNGEVITLAESGHVCSYFLRHYDTNKKLLPNVKNAEEKVDYFLHYLEGTLMTSVIGLVVTFSTTRRHKHLRDDFQNMIGTYFLPELRNNLSYLTEQLKKSSGPYFLGDKLSVVDIYLSYPFSGLIGPTYGLFTGSEKKLEDDYPELAKWMETLKNEPGRIKAYSNIDSNIVSKL
;
A
#
# COMPACT_ATOMS: atom_id res chain seq x y z
N MET A 1 16.24 -5.82 -9.69
CA MET A 1 16.72 -4.62 -8.98
C MET A 1 15.50 -3.75 -8.77
N PHE A 2 15.08 -3.48 -7.52
CA PHE A 2 13.84 -2.75 -7.20
C PHE A 2 13.96 -1.22 -7.39
N THR A 3 14.69 -0.79 -8.42
CA THR A 3 14.96 0.63 -8.68
C THR A 3 14.17 1.08 -9.90
N ALA A 4 13.57 2.26 -9.81
CA ALA A 4 12.93 2.87 -10.97
C ALA A 4 13.97 3.13 -12.08
N PRO A 5 13.54 3.27 -13.34
CA PRO A 5 14.39 3.67 -14.47
C PRO A 5 15.16 4.96 -14.14
N LYS A 6 16.38 5.11 -14.67
CA LYS A 6 17.26 6.26 -14.35
C LYS A 6 16.65 7.60 -14.76
N GLU A 7 15.84 7.56 -15.81
CA GLU A 7 15.08 8.67 -16.40
C GLU A 7 14.13 9.32 -15.37
N PHE A 8 13.75 8.61 -14.30
CA PHE A 8 12.94 9.20 -13.23
C PHE A 8 13.68 10.32 -12.48
N LYS A 9 15.02 10.33 -12.54
CA LYS A 9 15.84 11.41 -11.96
C LYS A 9 15.68 12.74 -12.69
N ASP A 10 15.24 12.71 -13.95
CA ASP A 10 14.98 13.92 -14.73
C ASP A 10 13.75 14.67 -14.20
N PHE A 11 12.83 13.95 -13.53
CA PHE A 11 11.62 14.52 -12.94
C PHE A 11 11.76 14.79 -11.44
N HIS A 12 12.44 13.93 -10.69
CA HIS A 12 12.70 14.12 -9.26
C HIS A 12 14.03 13.50 -8.85
N ARG A 13 14.88 14.24 -8.13
CA ARG A 13 16.27 13.83 -7.79
C ARG A 13 16.38 12.43 -7.16
N LEU A 14 15.39 12.01 -6.37
CA LEU A 14 15.37 10.68 -5.74
C LEU A 14 15.17 9.54 -6.76
N GLY A 15 14.60 9.82 -7.94
CA GLY A 15 14.35 8.84 -8.99
C GLY A 15 13.45 7.70 -8.53
N LYS A 16 12.35 8.02 -7.84
CA LYS A 16 11.40 7.06 -7.25
C LYS A 16 10.00 7.32 -7.80
N ALA A 17 9.24 6.25 -8.00
CA ALA A 17 7.83 6.33 -8.36
C ALA A 17 6.95 6.32 -7.09
N PRO A 18 5.75 6.91 -7.13
CA PRO A 18 5.18 7.70 -8.23
C PRO A 18 5.74 9.13 -8.30
N ILE A 19 5.75 9.70 -9.50
CA ILE A 19 5.99 11.13 -9.75
C ILE A 19 4.84 11.62 -10.62
N VAL A 20 4.23 12.75 -10.26
CA VAL A 20 3.11 13.35 -10.99
C VAL A 20 3.43 14.80 -11.31
N THR A 21 3.46 15.15 -12.59
CA THR A 21 3.57 16.54 -13.04
C THR A 21 2.19 17.06 -13.43
N ILE A 22 1.83 18.23 -12.89
CA ILE A 22 0.53 18.88 -13.09
C ILE A 22 0.78 20.26 -13.66
N THR A 23 0.13 20.56 -14.78
CA THR A 23 0.02 21.92 -15.31
C THR A 23 -1.33 22.48 -14.88
N LYS A 24 -1.31 23.54 -14.06
CA LYS A 24 -2.51 24.25 -13.60
C LYS A 24 -3.06 25.14 -14.72
N ASP A 25 -4.31 25.59 -14.58
CA ASP A 25 -4.99 26.42 -15.57
C ASP A 25 -4.29 27.77 -15.82
N ASN A 26 -3.55 28.28 -14.83
CA ASN A 26 -2.74 29.50 -14.95
C ASN A 26 -1.37 29.27 -15.62
N GLY A 27 -1.11 28.06 -16.13
CA GLY A 27 0.16 27.66 -16.75
C GLY A 27 1.27 27.28 -15.77
N GLU A 28 1.04 27.38 -14.45
CA GLU A 28 2.00 26.94 -13.43
C GLU A 28 2.18 25.42 -13.51
N VAL A 29 3.43 24.97 -13.57
CA VAL A 29 3.78 23.54 -13.56
C VAL A 29 4.33 23.16 -12.20
N ILE A 30 3.73 22.15 -11.58
CA ILE A 30 4.22 21.55 -10.34
C ILE A 30 4.55 20.08 -10.55
N THR A 31 5.57 19.58 -9.86
CA THR A 31 5.90 18.15 -9.84
C THR A 31 5.80 17.64 -8.41
N LEU A 32 4.99 16.61 -8.22
CA LEU A 32 4.71 15.96 -6.95
C LEU A 32 5.43 14.62 -6.89
N ALA A 33 6.06 14.35 -5.76
CA ALA A 33 6.58 13.06 -5.36
C ALA A 33 6.02 12.70 -3.97
N GLU A 34 6.31 11.50 -3.49
CA GLU A 34 5.71 10.87 -2.29
C GLU A 34 4.24 10.52 -2.49
N SER A 35 3.91 9.23 -2.43
CA SER A 35 2.58 8.75 -2.81
C SER A 35 1.48 9.25 -1.87
N GLY A 36 1.75 9.37 -0.56
CA GLY A 36 0.83 9.98 0.39
C GLY A 36 0.59 11.46 0.09
N HIS A 37 1.63 12.20 -0.27
CA HIS A 37 1.51 13.61 -0.65
C HIS A 37 0.71 13.79 -1.95
N VAL A 38 0.96 12.95 -2.96
CA VAL A 38 0.18 12.92 -4.21
C VAL A 38 -1.30 12.65 -3.94
N CYS A 39 -1.63 11.66 -3.12
CA CYS A 39 -3.00 11.37 -2.71
C CYS A 39 -3.66 12.58 -2.02
N SER A 40 -2.99 13.17 -1.03
CA SER A 40 -3.49 14.35 -0.32
C SER A 40 -3.68 15.55 -1.24
N TYR A 41 -2.78 15.76 -2.21
CA TYR A 41 -2.93 16.81 -3.22
C TYR A 41 -4.19 16.59 -4.06
N PHE A 42 -4.40 15.36 -4.56
CA PHE A 42 -5.58 15.06 -5.38
C PHE A 42 -6.90 15.20 -4.63
N LEU A 43 -6.95 14.83 -3.35
CA LEU A 43 -8.14 15.08 -2.54
C LEU A 43 -8.45 16.57 -2.41
N ARG A 44 -7.43 17.39 -2.08
CA ARG A 44 -7.63 18.84 -1.88
C ARG A 44 -7.99 19.59 -3.15
N HIS A 45 -7.44 19.18 -4.30
CA HIS A 45 -7.53 19.98 -5.53
C HIS A 45 -8.44 19.39 -6.61
N TYR A 46 -8.70 18.08 -6.61
CA TYR A 46 -9.48 17.41 -7.66
C TYR A 46 -10.69 16.62 -7.16
N ASP A 47 -10.76 16.24 -5.89
CA ASP A 47 -11.93 15.57 -5.33
C ASP A 47 -13.04 16.56 -4.92
N THR A 48 -13.41 17.46 -5.84
CA THR A 48 -14.36 18.56 -5.59
C THR A 48 -15.76 18.07 -5.17
N ASN A 49 -16.11 16.85 -5.55
CA ASN A 49 -17.39 16.21 -5.21
C ASN A 49 -17.28 15.24 -4.02
N LYS A 50 -16.15 15.20 -3.30
CA LYS A 50 -15.92 14.33 -2.13
C LYS A 50 -16.25 12.86 -2.41
N LYS A 51 -15.79 12.36 -3.56
CA LYS A 51 -15.98 10.96 -3.96
C LYS A 51 -15.06 10.01 -3.19
N LEU A 52 -13.86 10.48 -2.82
CA LEU A 52 -12.83 9.68 -2.15
C LEU A 52 -12.53 10.17 -0.72
N LEU A 53 -13.04 11.34 -0.34
CA LEU A 53 -13.12 11.80 1.04
C LEU A 53 -14.53 11.54 1.61
N PRO A 54 -14.72 10.50 2.44
CA PRO A 54 -16.04 10.12 2.93
C PRO A 54 -16.59 11.16 3.92
N ASN A 55 -17.92 11.28 3.98
CA ASN A 55 -18.60 12.17 4.92
C ASN A 55 -18.79 11.51 6.30
N VAL A 56 -17.68 11.22 6.97
CA VAL A 56 -17.66 10.67 8.34
C VAL A 56 -17.00 11.63 9.31
N LYS A 57 -17.30 11.48 10.61
CA LYS A 57 -16.68 12.30 11.65
C LYS A 57 -15.14 12.21 11.56
N ASN A 58 -14.50 13.37 11.50
CA ASN A 58 -13.05 13.54 11.40
C ASN A 58 -12.44 12.81 10.19
N ALA A 59 -13.12 12.81 9.04
CA ALA A 59 -12.66 12.11 7.84
C ALA A 59 -11.25 12.54 7.39
N GLU A 60 -10.97 13.85 7.39
CA GLU A 60 -9.66 14.38 6.98
C GLU A 60 -8.54 13.89 7.90
N GLU A 61 -8.72 13.97 9.22
CA GLU A 61 -7.75 13.46 10.21
C GLU A 61 -7.54 11.95 10.09
N LYS A 62 -8.61 11.18 9.81
CA LYS A 62 -8.50 9.73 9.61
C LYS A 62 -7.73 9.42 8.34
N VAL A 63 -8.02 10.13 7.25
CA VAL A 63 -7.28 10.00 5.99
C VAL A 63 -5.81 10.30 6.22
N ASP A 64 -5.48 11.45 6.80
CA ASP A 64 -4.12 11.86 7.10
C ASP A 64 -3.37 10.81 7.93
N TYR A 65 -3.99 10.35 9.01
CA TYR A 65 -3.48 9.26 9.84
C TYR A 65 -3.16 8.02 9.01
N PHE A 66 -4.08 7.53 8.18
CA PHE A 66 -3.87 6.30 7.41
C PHE A 66 -2.81 6.43 6.33
N LEU A 67 -2.68 7.61 5.69
CA LEU A 67 -1.61 7.85 4.71
C LEU A 67 -0.24 7.78 5.39
N HIS A 68 -0.09 8.43 6.55
CA HIS A 68 1.15 8.40 7.34
C HIS A 68 1.41 7.03 7.97
N TYR A 69 0.40 6.37 8.51
CA TYR A 69 0.47 5.03 9.09
C TYR A 69 0.95 4.01 8.05
N LEU A 70 0.43 4.07 6.83
CA LEU A 70 0.84 3.15 5.78
C LEU A 70 2.34 3.29 5.49
N GLU A 71 2.81 4.51 5.24
CA GLU A 71 4.21 4.76 4.85
C GLU A 71 5.19 4.53 6.01
N GLY A 72 4.88 5.08 7.19
CA GLY A 72 5.79 5.09 8.33
C GLY A 72 5.79 3.81 9.16
N THR A 73 4.64 3.13 9.26
CA THR A 73 4.48 1.97 10.14
C THR A 73 4.40 0.67 9.35
N LEU A 74 3.34 0.51 8.55
CA LEU A 74 3.10 -0.77 7.88
C LEU A 74 4.19 -1.07 6.84
N MET A 75 4.48 -0.14 5.93
CA MET A 75 5.46 -0.36 4.86
C MET A 75 6.88 -0.55 5.39
N THR A 76 7.25 0.08 6.51
CA THR A 76 8.55 -0.12 7.14
C THR A 76 8.76 -1.60 7.53
N SER A 77 7.76 -2.23 8.15
CA SER A 77 7.83 -3.64 8.51
C SER A 77 7.85 -4.56 7.27
N VAL A 78 6.99 -4.28 6.29
CA VAL A 78 6.87 -5.07 5.05
C VAL A 78 8.16 -5.00 4.22
N ILE A 79 8.75 -3.82 4.05
CA ILE A 79 10.02 -3.65 3.33
C ILE A 79 11.16 -4.36 4.07
N GLY A 80 11.17 -4.30 5.40
CA GLY A 80 12.11 -5.06 6.23
C GLY A 80 12.06 -6.56 5.95
N LEU A 81 10.86 -7.14 5.87
CA LEU A 81 10.67 -8.54 5.47
C LEU A 81 11.19 -8.78 4.04
N VAL A 82 10.75 -7.98 3.06
CA VAL A 82 11.16 -8.15 1.65
C VAL A 82 12.68 -8.11 1.48
N VAL A 83 13.33 -7.12 2.09
CA VAL A 83 14.80 -6.97 2.04
C VAL A 83 15.47 -8.16 2.71
N THR A 84 14.97 -8.60 3.85
CA THR A 84 15.56 -9.72 4.59
C THR A 84 15.44 -11.04 3.83
N PHE A 85 14.25 -11.37 3.31
CA PHE A 85 14.03 -12.57 2.49
C PHE A 85 14.84 -12.54 1.19
N SER A 86 14.91 -11.37 0.53
CA SER A 86 15.73 -11.21 -0.68
C SER A 86 17.22 -11.40 -0.40
N THR A 87 17.70 -10.81 0.70
CA THR A 87 19.11 -10.91 1.12
C THR A 87 19.49 -12.34 1.48
N THR A 88 18.67 -13.02 2.28
CA THR A 88 18.94 -14.42 2.68
C THR A 88 18.81 -15.42 1.54
N ARG A 89 17.99 -15.13 0.52
CA ARG A 89 17.94 -15.90 -0.73
C ARG A 89 19.25 -15.80 -1.51
N ARG A 90 19.86 -14.62 -1.55
CA ARG A 90 21.14 -14.35 -2.27
C ARG A 90 22.38 -14.76 -1.46
N HIS A 91 22.34 -14.55 -0.14
CA HIS A 91 23.44 -14.73 0.79
C HIS A 91 23.06 -15.76 1.86
N LYS A 92 23.09 -17.03 1.47
CA LYS A 92 22.64 -18.18 2.29
C LYS A 92 23.32 -18.30 3.66
N HIS A 93 24.55 -17.79 3.80
CA HIS A 93 25.32 -17.81 5.05
C HIS A 93 24.83 -16.79 6.08
N LEU A 94 24.06 -15.78 5.68
CA LEU A 94 23.48 -14.78 6.60
C LEU A 94 22.09 -15.21 7.11
N ARG A 95 21.63 -16.42 6.78
CA ARG A 95 20.26 -16.84 7.08
C ARG A 95 19.95 -16.81 8.56
N ASP A 96 20.82 -17.36 9.39
CA ASP A 96 20.54 -17.50 10.82
C ASP A 96 20.44 -16.13 11.52
N ASP A 97 21.33 -15.20 11.17
CA ASP A 97 21.32 -13.82 11.67
C ASP A 97 20.01 -13.10 11.35
N PHE A 98 19.54 -13.24 10.11
CA PHE A 98 18.35 -12.58 9.62
C PHE A 98 17.04 -13.26 10.05
N GLN A 99 17.05 -14.59 10.25
CA GLN A 99 15.87 -15.32 10.75
C GLN A 99 15.50 -14.86 12.16
N ASN A 100 16.49 -14.59 13.02
CA ASN A 100 16.22 -14.05 14.34
C ASN A 100 15.55 -12.66 14.24
N MET A 101 16.02 -11.78 13.36
CA MET A 101 15.45 -10.45 13.15
C MET A 101 14.02 -10.50 12.59
N ILE A 102 13.74 -11.41 11.66
CA ILE A 102 12.38 -11.65 11.17
C ILE A 102 11.46 -12.08 12.32
N GLY A 103 11.88 -13.09 13.09
CA GLY A 103 11.05 -13.68 14.14
C GLY A 103 10.81 -12.76 15.34
N THR A 104 11.77 -11.90 15.67
CA THR A 104 11.71 -11.03 16.86
C THR A 104 11.14 -9.64 16.60
N TYR A 105 11.23 -9.13 15.37
CA TYR A 105 10.81 -7.78 15.06
C TYR A 105 9.81 -7.73 13.91
N PHE A 106 10.22 -8.10 12.69
CA PHE A 106 9.42 -7.80 11.51
C PHE A 106 8.12 -8.61 11.41
N LEU A 107 8.14 -9.91 11.74
CA LEU A 107 6.94 -10.75 11.67
C LEU A 107 5.93 -10.42 12.78
N PRO A 108 6.34 -10.20 14.05
CA PRO A 108 5.45 -9.65 15.07
C PRO A 108 4.81 -8.32 14.65
N GLU A 109 5.59 -7.39 14.10
CA GLU A 109 5.06 -6.10 13.63
C GLU A 109 4.06 -6.28 12.48
N LEU A 110 4.35 -7.14 11.50
CA LEU A 110 3.39 -7.43 10.44
C LEU A 110 2.06 -7.95 11.02
N ARG A 111 2.11 -8.93 11.93
CA ARG A 111 0.90 -9.49 12.56
C ARG A 111 0.13 -8.46 13.38
N ASN A 112 0.85 -7.61 14.12
CA ASN A 112 0.25 -6.51 14.88
C ASN A 112 -0.50 -5.55 13.96
N ASN A 113 0.12 -5.14 12.85
CA ASN A 113 -0.52 -4.26 11.86
C ASN A 113 -1.72 -4.91 11.17
N LEU A 114 -1.66 -6.20 10.81
CA LEU A 114 -2.79 -6.92 10.21
C LEU A 114 -3.95 -7.06 11.21
N SER A 115 -3.66 -7.32 12.49
CA SER A 115 -4.66 -7.33 13.55
C SER A 115 -5.31 -5.96 13.73
N TYR A 116 -4.50 -4.90 13.79
CA TYR A 116 -4.98 -3.52 13.88
C TYR A 116 -5.92 -3.17 12.71
N LEU A 117 -5.51 -3.44 11.46
CA LEU A 117 -6.34 -3.17 10.28
C LEU A 117 -7.63 -3.99 10.27
N THR A 118 -7.56 -5.25 10.70
CA THR A 118 -8.76 -6.10 10.87
C THR A 118 -9.74 -5.48 11.87
N GLU A 119 -9.25 -4.97 13.00
CA GLU A 119 -10.09 -4.27 13.97
C GLU A 119 -10.67 -2.96 13.41
N GLN A 120 -9.90 -2.20 12.64
CA GLN A 120 -10.41 -0.98 12.00
C GLN A 120 -11.55 -1.30 11.01
N LEU A 121 -11.40 -2.34 10.18
CA LEU A 121 -12.47 -2.80 9.30
C LEU A 121 -13.71 -3.26 10.08
N LYS A 122 -13.54 -4.01 11.18
CA LYS A 122 -14.65 -4.45 12.02
C LYS A 122 -15.41 -3.29 12.68
N LYS A 123 -14.71 -2.19 12.99
CA LYS A 123 -15.30 -0.97 13.55
C LYS A 123 -15.97 -0.09 12.50
N SER A 124 -15.70 -0.33 11.22
CA SER A 124 -16.34 0.40 10.13
C SER A 124 -17.83 0.08 10.03
N SER A 125 -18.62 1.07 9.59
CA SER A 125 -20.05 0.91 9.34
C SER A 125 -20.37 0.24 7.99
N GLY A 126 -19.36 -0.15 7.22
CA GLY A 126 -19.51 -0.73 5.89
C GLY A 126 -18.29 -1.53 5.45
N PRO A 127 -18.20 -1.89 4.16
CA PRO A 127 -17.16 -2.80 3.67
C PRO A 127 -15.79 -2.13 3.44
N TYR A 128 -15.66 -0.82 3.67
CA TYR A 128 -14.43 -0.03 3.51
C TYR A 128 -13.92 0.47 4.85
N PHE A 129 -12.67 0.93 4.93
CA PHE A 129 -12.07 1.39 6.19
C PHE A 129 -12.78 2.60 6.83
N LEU A 130 -13.36 3.46 6.00
CA LEU A 130 -14.01 4.71 6.45
C LEU A 130 -15.53 4.71 6.23
N GLY A 131 -16.16 3.54 6.14
CA GLY A 131 -17.62 3.39 6.12
C GLY A 131 -18.13 2.58 4.94
N ASP A 132 -19.21 3.06 4.34
CA ASP A 132 -19.98 2.39 3.27
C ASP A 132 -19.50 2.73 1.85
N LYS A 133 -18.59 3.68 1.71
CA LYS A 133 -18.06 4.14 0.42
C LYS A 133 -16.54 3.99 0.33
N LEU A 134 -16.08 3.69 -0.88
CA LEU A 134 -14.66 3.70 -1.22
C LEU A 134 -14.02 5.04 -0.83
N SER A 135 -12.86 4.99 -0.20
CA SER A 135 -12.08 6.17 0.12
C SER A 135 -10.65 6.05 -0.40
N VAL A 136 -9.92 7.17 -0.36
CA VAL A 136 -8.47 7.17 -0.61
C VAL A 136 -7.71 6.20 0.31
N VAL A 137 -8.18 5.98 1.55
CA VAL A 137 -7.55 5.06 2.50
C VAL A 137 -7.56 3.64 1.95
N ASP A 138 -8.69 3.22 1.38
CA ASP A 138 -8.83 1.90 0.79
C ASP A 138 -7.94 1.74 -0.43
N ILE A 139 -7.91 2.75 -1.31
CA ILE A 139 -7.05 2.75 -2.50
C ILE A 139 -5.58 2.61 -2.06
N TYR A 140 -5.17 3.43 -1.10
CA TYR A 140 -3.79 3.51 -0.63
C TYR A 140 -3.34 2.22 0.07
N LEU A 141 -4.12 1.74 1.04
CA LEU A 141 -3.86 0.49 1.73
C LEU A 141 -3.91 -0.73 0.79
N SER A 142 -4.70 -0.71 -0.28
CA SER A 142 -4.80 -1.88 -1.16
C SER A 142 -3.51 -2.23 -1.90
N TYR A 143 -2.60 -1.26 -2.06
CA TYR A 143 -1.36 -1.44 -2.79
C TYR A 143 -0.43 -2.50 -2.17
N PRO A 144 0.02 -2.38 -0.90
CA PRO A 144 0.84 -3.42 -0.26
C PRO A 144 0.14 -4.76 -0.18
N PHE A 145 -1.19 -4.79 0.00
CA PHE A 145 -1.95 -6.03 0.05
C PHE A 145 -1.95 -6.77 -1.29
N SER A 146 -2.10 -6.04 -2.40
CA SER A 146 -2.13 -6.63 -3.74
C SER A 146 -0.75 -7.08 -4.22
N GLY A 147 0.28 -6.29 -3.93
CA GLY A 147 1.61 -6.50 -4.52
C GLY A 147 2.61 -7.24 -3.63
N LEU A 148 2.44 -7.21 -2.31
CA LEU A 148 3.41 -7.76 -1.36
C LEU A 148 2.73 -8.70 -0.36
N ILE A 149 1.99 -8.15 0.59
CA ILE A 149 1.46 -8.90 1.75
C ILE A 149 0.65 -10.12 1.30
N GLY A 150 -0.33 -9.96 0.40
CA GLY A 150 -1.16 -11.08 -0.05
C GLY A 150 -0.34 -12.18 -0.73
N PRO A 151 0.38 -11.88 -1.84
CA PRO A 151 1.20 -12.88 -2.55
C PRO A 151 2.30 -13.54 -1.69
N THR A 152 2.85 -12.84 -0.69
CA THR A 152 3.98 -13.35 0.10
C THR A 152 3.63 -13.71 1.55
N TYR A 153 2.35 -13.76 1.93
CA TYR A 153 1.94 -14.01 3.32
C TYR A 153 2.49 -15.32 3.88
N GLY A 154 2.29 -16.44 3.17
CA GLY A 154 2.81 -17.75 3.57
C GLY A 154 4.34 -17.75 3.69
N LEU A 155 5.03 -17.08 2.76
CA LEU A 155 6.48 -16.91 2.81
C LEU A 155 6.92 -16.14 4.07
N PHE A 156 6.25 -15.02 4.38
CA PHE A 156 6.58 -14.19 5.54
C PHE A 156 6.32 -14.90 6.86
N THR A 157 5.25 -15.68 6.93
CA THR A 157 4.86 -16.41 8.15
C THR A 157 5.58 -17.76 8.30
N GLY A 158 6.26 -18.23 7.25
CA GLY A 158 6.86 -19.56 7.21
C GLY A 158 5.81 -20.68 7.26
N SER A 159 4.62 -20.44 6.68
CA SER A 159 3.49 -21.37 6.71
C SER A 159 2.86 -21.55 5.34
N GLU A 160 2.11 -22.64 5.15
CA GLU A 160 1.31 -22.87 3.93
C GLU A 160 0.03 -22.02 3.90
N LYS A 161 -0.28 -21.32 5.00
CA LYS A 161 -1.45 -20.46 5.10
C LYS A 161 -1.34 -19.26 4.17
N LYS A 162 -2.50 -18.82 3.69
CA LYS A 162 -2.69 -17.57 2.98
C LYS A 162 -3.28 -16.52 3.90
N LEU A 163 -3.32 -15.28 3.42
CA LEU A 163 -3.85 -14.16 4.18
C LEU A 163 -5.31 -14.41 4.60
N GLU A 164 -6.12 -15.00 3.72
CA GLU A 164 -7.53 -15.30 3.98
C GLU A 164 -7.76 -16.32 5.09
N ASP A 165 -6.78 -17.18 5.39
CA ASP A 165 -6.90 -18.19 6.45
C ASP A 165 -6.82 -17.56 7.84
N ASP A 166 -5.96 -16.55 8.00
CA ASP A 166 -5.73 -15.87 9.29
C ASP A 166 -6.47 -14.53 9.42
N TYR A 167 -6.75 -13.85 8.30
CA TYR A 167 -7.36 -12.52 8.25
C TYR A 167 -8.48 -12.44 7.18
N PRO A 168 -9.58 -13.20 7.34
CA PRO A 168 -10.64 -13.29 6.34
C PRO A 168 -11.34 -11.95 6.06
N GLU A 169 -11.39 -11.03 7.03
CA GLU A 169 -11.98 -9.70 6.85
C GLU A 169 -11.15 -8.83 5.91
N LEU A 170 -9.82 -8.88 6.02
CA LEU A 170 -8.91 -8.19 5.10
C LEU A 170 -8.99 -8.79 3.70
N ALA A 171 -9.09 -10.12 3.59
CA ALA A 171 -9.28 -10.79 2.30
C ALA A 171 -10.62 -10.40 1.65
N LYS A 172 -11.70 -10.35 2.45
CA LYS A 172 -13.02 -9.90 1.97
C LYS A 172 -13.01 -8.44 1.54
N TRP A 173 -12.36 -7.55 2.29
CA TRP A 173 -12.19 -6.15 1.89
C TRP A 173 -11.42 -6.04 0.55
N MET A 174 -10.34 -6.80 0.38
CA MET A 174 -9.62 -6.86 -0.89
C MET A 174 -10.48 -7.35 -2.05
N GLU A 175 -11.37 -8.33 -1.80
CA GLU A 175 -12.32 -8.81 -2.79
C GLU A 175 -13.37 -7.74 -3.16
N THR A 176 -13.90 -7.01 -2.18
CA THR A 176 -14.77 -5.84 -2.43
C THR A 176 -14.09 -4.88 -3.39
N LEU A 177 -12.82 -4.54 -3.15
CA LEU A 177 -12.07 -3.60 -3.99
C LEU A 177 -11.87 -4.08 -5.43
N LYS A 178 -11.77 -5.39 -5.69
CA LYS A 178 -11.63 -5.92 -7.06
C LYS A 178 -12.81 -5.55 -7.97
N ASN A 179 -13.98 -5.32 -7.37
CA ASN A 179 -15.20 -4.97 -8.09
C ASN A 179 -15.36 -3.46 -8.31
N GLU A 180 -14.45 -2.64 -7.78
CA GLU A 180 -14.49 -1.19 -8.00
C GLU A 180 -14.20 -0.85 -9.47
N PRO A 181 -15.08 -0.12 -10.17
CA PRO A 181 -14.87 0.25 -11.58
C PRO A 181 -13.55 0.98 -11.82
N GLY A 182 -13.16 1.85 -10.87
CA GLY A 182 -11.90 2.58 -10.93
C GLY A 182 -10.69 1.64 -10.86
N ARG A 183 -10.76 0.59 -10.02
CA ARG A 183 -9.69 -0.41 -9.92
C ARG A 183 -9.63 -1.28 -11.16
N ILE A 184 -10.76 -1.77 -11.66
CA ILE A 184 -10.82 -2.57 -12.89
C ILE A 184 -10.14 -1.80 -14.04
N LYS A 185 -10.48 -0.51 -14.21
CA LYS A 185 -9.87 0.36 -15.21
C LYS A 185 -8.38 0.61 -14.97
N ALA A 186 -7.94 0.74 -13.72
CA ALA A 186 -6.53 0.92 -13.41
C ALA A 186 -5.71 -0.32 -13.79
N TYR A 187 -6.21 -1.51 -13.46
CA TYR A 187 -5.51 -2.77 -13.71
C TYR A 187 -5.58 -3.24 -15.17
N SER A 188 -6.61 -2.85 -15.94
CA SER A 188 -6.65 -3.15 -17.38
C SER A 188 -5.54 -2.50 -18.18
N ASN A 189 -4.90 -1.45 -17.62
CA ASN A 189 -3.81 -0.71 -18.25
C ASN A 189 -2.43 -1.12 -17.73
N ILE A 190 -2.36 -2.10 -16.82
CA ILE A 190 -1.08 -2.64 -16.35
C ILE A 190 -0.61 -3.65 -17.40
N ASP A 191 0.52 -3.36 -18.05
CA ASP A 191 1.15 -4.28 -18.99
C ASP A 191 1.47 -5.61 -18.27
N SER A 192 0.89 -6.70 -18.78
CA SER A 192 1.05 -8.06 -18.23
C SER A 192 2.51 -8.50 -18.18
N ASN A 193 3.38 -7.90 -18.99
CA ASN A 193 4.82 -8.14 -18.97
C ASN A 193 5.54 -7.57 -17.73
N ILE A 194 4.97 -6.55 -17.07
CA ILE A 194 5.53 -5.97 -15.83
C ILE A 194 5.24 -6.89 -14.64
N VAL A 195 4.05 -7.49 -14.59
CA VAL A 195 3.64 -8.40 -13.49
C VAL A 195 4.43 -9.70 -13.51
N SER A 196 4.78 -10.23 -14.70
CA SER A 196 5.55 -11.47 -14.84
C SER A 196 7.02 -11.41 -14.37
N LYS A 197 7.52 -10.21 -14.05
CA LYS A 197 8.92 -9.95 -13.65
C LYS A 197 9.09 -9.55 -12.18
N LEU A 198 7.99 -9.46 -11.43
CA LEU A 198 7.98 -9.33 -9.97
C LEU A 198 7.90 -10.73 -9.34
#